data_AF-A0A6V8SE27-F1
#
_entry.id   AF-A0A6V8SE27-F1
#
_cell.length_a   1.000
_cell.length_b   1.000
_cell.length_c   1.000
_cell.angle_alpha   90.00
_cell.angle_beta   90.00
_cell.angle_gamma   90.00
#
_symmetry.space_group_name_H-M   'P 1'
#
loop_
_entity.id
_entity.type
_entity.pdbx_description
1 polymer ?
#
loop_
_entity_poly.entity_id
_entity_poly.type
_entity_poly.pdbx_seq_one_letter_code
_entity_poly.pdbx_strand_id
1 'polypeptide(L)'
;MQIITNFKFMFSFFILCIVINKILSVVTFFISKKNISIRQSYRLFSRNDLKTSETEYILEHLCSVLEEWGYKNSTISENLEEVICYKNNIATVVYYLQDKEGIIGSESLYSIVGKARAKKINHCIIVTTSDFDSKCSNAIKSIKKSGIDLKIIDGNELTKLIRENIEKQILAEGVV
;
A
#
# COMPACT_ATOMS: atom_id res chain seq x y z
N MET A 1 -37.69 38.27 -31.77
CA MET A 1 -37.11 37.17 -30.96
C MET A 1 -37.83 35.89 -31.37
N GLN A 2 -37.33 35.21 -32.42
CA GLN A 2 -37.93 33.98 -32.98
C GLN A 2 -37.55 32.79 -32.12
N ILE A 3 -38.16 32.69 -30.94
CA ILE A 3 -38.09 31.50 -30.11
C ILE A 3 -39.38 30.75 -30.43
N ILE A 4 -39.24 29.54 -30.99
CA ILE A 4 -40.30 28.63 -31.46
C ILE A 4 -40.69 28.82 -32.94
N THR A 5 -39.97 28.17 -33.87
CA THR A 5 -40.56 27.81 -35.18
C THR A 5 -39.94 26.60 -35.88
N ASN A 6 -39.14 25.78 -35.20
CA ASN A 6 -38.80 24.46 -35.74
C ASN A 6 -39.12 23.40 -34.70
N PHE A 7 -40.41 23.06 -34.61
CA PHE A 7 -40.89 21.89 -33.86
C PHE A 7 -40.08 20.64 -34.21
N LYS A 8 -39.70 20.49 -35.49
CA LYS A 8 -38.76 19.45 -35.96
C LYS A 8 -37.41 19.51 -35.24
N PHE A 9 -36.82 20.70 -35.08
CA PHE A 9 -35.55 20.88 -34.37
C PHE A 9 -35.68 20.58 -32.88
N MET A 10 -36.73 21.06 -32.21
CA MET A 10 -36.97 20.75 -30.79
C MET A 10 -37.20 19.26 -30.56
N PHE A 11 -37.95 18.59 -31.45
CA PHE A 11 -38.20 17.15 -31.37
C PHE A 11 -36.92 16.34 -31.63
N SER A 12 -36.12 16.73 -32.64
CA SER A 12 -34.81 16.11 -32.90
C SER A 12 -33.84 16.30 -31.74
N PHE A 13 -33.80 17.48 -31.12
CA PHE A 13 -32.98 17.75 -29.94
C PHE A 13 -33.43 16.91 -28.74
N PHE A 14 -34.74 16.76 -28.54
CA PHE A 14 -35.29 15.92 -27.46
C PHE A 14 -34.92 14.45 -27.63
N ILE A 15 -35.03 13.90 -28.85
CA ILE A 15 -34.59 12.54 -29.17
C ILE A 15 -33.08 12.40 -28.93
N LEU A 16 -32.28 13.38 -29.35
CA LEU A 16 -30.83 13.37 -29.13
C LEU A 16 -30.49 13.31 -27.63
N CYS A 17 -31.16 14.10 -26.80
CA CYS A 17 -30.98 14.06 -25.35
C CYS A 17 -31.33 12.68 -24.77
N ILE A 18 -32.41 12.04 -25.22
CA ILE A 18 -32.79 10.69 -24.77
C ILE A 18 -31.70 9.67 -25.16
N VAL A 19 -31.20 9.73 -26.39
CA VAL A 19 -30.16 8.80 -26.87
C VAL A 19 -28.86 9.00 -26.09
N ILE A 20 -28.42 10.25 -25.89
CA ILE A 20 -27.22 10.58 -25.10
C ILE A 20 -27.36 10.09 -23.67
N ASN A 21 -28.52 10.30 -23.03
CA ASN A 21 -28.76 9.88 -21.66
C ASN A 21 -28.76 8.35 -21.52
N LYS A 22 -29.27 7.64 -22.53
CA LYS A 22 -29.24 6.17 -22.59
C LYS A 22 -27.81 5.62 -22.77
N ILE A 23 -27.00 6.25 -23.62
CA ILE A 23 -25.58 5.89 -23.79
C ILE A 23 -24.81 6.14 -22.49
N LEU A 24 -24.98 7.32 -21.88
CA LEU A 24 -24.37 7.66 -20.59
C LEU A 24 -24.74 6.65 -19.49
N SER A 25 -26.01 6.25 -19.42
CA SER A 25 -26.48 5.24 -18.46
C SER A 25 -25.84 3.86 -18.68
N VAL A 26 -25.56 3.49 -19.92
CA VAL A 26 -24.88 2.23 -20.23
C VAL A 26 -23.40 2.31 -19.84
N VAL A 27 -22.74 3.43 -20.16
CA VAL A 27 -21.33 3.66 -19.79
C VAL A 27 -21.16 3.67 -18.28
N THR A 28 -22.02 4.36 -17.54
CA THR A 28 -21.99 4.36 -16.06
C THR A 28 -22.26 2.98 -15.47
N PHE A 29 -23.14 2.17 -16.07
CA PHE A 29 -23.37 0.79 -15.66
C PHE A 29 -22.12 -0.11 -15.86
N PHE A 30 -21.42 0.04 -16.99
CA PHE A 30 -20.18 -0.70 -17.24
C PHE A 30 -19.04 -0.27 -16.30
N ILE A 31 -18.88 1.03 -16.05
CA ILE A 31 -17.91 1.56 -15.08
C ILE A 31 -18.22 1.06 -13.67
N SER A 32 -19.49 1.11 -13.25
CA SER A 32 -19.94 0.61 -11.95
C SER A 32 -19.62 -0.89 -11.78
N LYS A 33 -19.92 -1.73 -12.79
CA LYS A 33 -19.58 -3.16 -12.76
C LYS A 33 -18.07 -3.40 -12.68
N LYS A 34 -17.26 -2.63 -13.40
CA LYS A 34 -15.79 -2.74 -13.37
C LYS A 34 -15.22 -2.36 -12.00
N ASN A 35 -15.76 -1.31 -11.37
CA ASN A 35 -15.36 -0.91 -10.02
C ASN A 35 -15.80 -1.92 -8.94
N ILE A 36 -16.93 -2.61 -9.14
CA ILE A 36 -17.37 -3.70 -8.24
C ILE A 36 -16.42 -4.91 -8.35
N SER A 37 -15.98 -5.29 -9.56
CA SER A 37 -15.06 -6.43 -9.72
C SER A 37 -13.67 -6.13 -9.16
N ILE A 38 -13.17 -4.91 -9.35
CA ILE A 38 -11.97 -4.36 -8.72
C ILE A 38 -12.11 -4.48 -7.20
N ARG A 39 -13.17 -3.91 -6.61
CA ARG A 39 -13.41 -3.95 -5.17
C ARG A 39 -13.51 -5.38 -4.60
N GLN A 40 -13.99 -6.35 -5.39
CA GLN A 40 -14.02 -7.76 -5.00
C GLN A 40 -12.65 -8.45 -5.08
N SER A 41 -11.84 -8.20 -6.10
CA SER A 41 -10.47 -8.75 -6.18
C SER A 41 -9.57 -8.21 -5.06
N TYR A 42 -9.76 -6.97 -4.61
CA TYR A 42 -8.96 -6.38 -3.52
C TYR A 42 -9.39 -6.82 -2.12
N ARG A 43 -10.68 -7.11 -1.88
CA ARG A 43 -11.12 -7.79 -0.64
C ARG A 43 -10.44 -9.15 -0.45
N LEU A 44 -10.02 -9.76 -1.56
CA LEU A 44 -9.33 -11.04 -1.59
C LEU A 44 -7.81 -10.91 -1.48
N PHE A 45 -7.23 -9.69 -1.45
CA PHE A 45 -5.78 -9.49 -1.33
C PHE A 45 -5.25 -10.18 -0.07
N SER A 46 -4.50 -11.24 -0.27
CA SER A 46 -4.12 -12.22 0.73
C SER A 46 -2.61 -12.21 0.94
N ARG A 47 -2.16 -12.92 1.98
CA ARG A 47 -0.73 -13.12 2.23
C ARG A 47 -0.01 -13.83 1.07
N ASN A 48 -0.73 -14.61 0.26
CA ASN A 48 -0.15 -15.28 -0.90
C ASN A 48 0.13 -14.29 -2.04
N ASP A 49 -0.75 -13.31 -2.24
CA ASP A 49 -0.55 -12.26 -3.25
C ASP A 49 0.68 -11.41 -2.93
N LEU A 50 0.93 -11.17 -1.64
CA LEU A 50 2.16 -10.53 -1.15
C LEU A 50 3.42 -11.31 -1.52
N LYS A 51 3.40 -12.65 -1.45
CA LYS A 51 4.58 -13.48 -1.78
C LYS A 51 4.91 -13.48 -3.26
N THR A 52 3.91 -13.26 -4.13
CA THR A 52 4.07 -13.23 -5.58
C THR A 52 4.27 -11.83 -6.15
N SER A 53 4.07 -10.78 -5.34
CA SER A 53 4.22 -9.39 -5.76
C SER A 53 5.69 -9.00 -5.89
N GLU A 54 5.97 -8.08 -6.81
CA GLU A 54 7.31 -7.48 -6.94
C GLU A 54 7.65 -6.66 -5.68
N THR A 55 8.91 -6.74 -5.24
CA THR A 55 9.37 -6.06 -4.03
C THR A 55 9.17 -4.54 -4.10
N GLU A 56 9.43 -3.94 -5.27
CA GLU A 56 9.22 -2.51 -5.51
C GLU A 56 7.77 -2.10 -5.24
N TYR A 57 6.81 -2.84 -5.78
CA TYR A 57 5.38 -2.61 -5.54
C TYR A 57 5.02 -2.66 -4.04
N ILE A 58 5.58 -3.62 -3.29
CA ILE A 58 5.36 -3.71 -1.85
C ILE A 58 5.92 -2.50 -1.12
N LEU A 59 7.12 -2.05 -1.49
CA LEU A 59 7.79 -0.90 -0.89
C LEU A 59 7.07 0.42 -1.19
N GLU A 60 6.49 0.59 -2.38
CA GLU A 60 5.67 1.75 -2.73
C GLU A 60 4.42 1.86 -1.85
N HIS A 61 3.69 0.74 -1.68
CA HIS A 61 2.54 0.69 -0.76
C HIS A 61 2.97 0.96 0.67
N LEU A 62 4.13 0.44 1.07
CA LEU A 62 4.68 0.70 2.39
C LEU A 62 5.02 2.18 2.60
N CYS A 63 5.58 2.86 1.60
CA CYS A 63 5.81 4.30 1.66
C CYS A 63 4.51 5.07 1.88
N SER A 64 3.44 4.68 1.19
CA SER A 64 2.09 5.27 1.36
C SER A 64 1.56 5.05 2.78
N VAL A 65 1.73 3.85 3.35
CA VAL A 65 1.35 3.55 4.74
C VAL A 65 2.17 4.36 5.75
N LEU A 66 3.48 4.52 5.51
CA LEU A 66 4.35 5.33 6.36
C LEU A 66 3.92 6.81 6.36
N GLU A 67 3.55 7.36 5.22
CA GLU A 67 3.03 8.73 5.12
C GLU A 67 1.78 8.93 5.96
N GLU A 68 0.83 7.97 5.93
CA GLU A 68 -0.37 8.02 6.78
C GLU A 68 -0.03 7.98 8.28
N TRP A 69 1.04 7.29 8.66
CA TRP A 69 1.55 7.26 10.03
C TRP A 69 2.33 8.54 10.41
N GLY A 70 2.41 9.52 9.52
CA GLY A 70 3.06 10.81 9.73
C GLY A 70 4.58 10.78 9.50
N TYR A 71 5.10 9.74 8.83
CA TYR A 71 6.48 9.77 8.34
C TYR A 71 6.55 10.64 7.07
N LYS A 72 7.71 11.25 6.85
CA LYS A 72 7.98 12.15 5.73
C LYS A 72 9.27 11.75 5.03
N ASN A 73 9.38 12.13 3.75
CA ASN A 73 10.57 11.91 2.90
C ASN A 73 10.96 10.43 2.80
N SER A 74 9.97 9.55 2.61
CA SER A 74 10.21 8.12 2.39
C SER A 74 11.01 7.94 1.11
N THR A 75 12.22 7.38 1.20
CA THR A 75 13.09 7.10 0.06
C THR A 75 13.44 5.63 0.05
N ILE A 76 13.09 4.94 -1.03
CA ILE A 76 13.45 3.53 -1.26
C ILE A 76 14.91 3.47 -1.71
N SER A 77 15.68 2.56 -1.14
CA SER A 77 17.08 2.32 -1.56
C SER A 77 17.16 1.56 -2.89
N GLU A 78 18.28 1.73 -3.59
CA GLU A 78 18.55 1.05 -4.86
C GLU A 78 18.54 -0.49 -4.75
N ASN A 79 18.89 -1.04 -3.58
CA ASN A 79 18.88 -2.49 -3.37
C ASN A 79 17.48 -3.05 -3.05
N LEU A 80 16.44 -2.21 -2.95
CA LEU A 80 15.06 -2.60 -2.63
C LEU A 80 14.94 -3.40 -1.31
N GLU A 81 15.85 -3.17 -0.37
CA GLU A 81 15.81 -3.80 0.96
C GLU A 81 15.44 -2.81 2.07
N GLU A 82 15.52 -1.50 1.81
CA GLU A 82 15.29 -0.50 2.84
C GLU A 82 14.57 0.75 2.35
N VAL A 83 13.84 1.38 3.26
CA VAL A 83 13.22 2.69 3.09
C VAL A 83 13.69 3.58 4.24
N ILE A 84 14.26 4.73 3.92
CA ILE A 84 14.63 5.73 4.93
C ILE A 84 13.51 6.77 4.98
N CYS A 85 13.04 7.08 6.18
CA CYS A 85 11.99 8.06 6.40
C CYS A 85 12.20 8.81 7.73
N TYR A 86 11.44 9.88 7.94
CA TYR A 86 11.60 10.73 9.13
C TYR A 86 10.26 10.98 9.80
N LYS A 87 10.21 10.89 11.13
CA LYS A 87 9.04 11.30 11.92
C LYS A 87 9.49 12.21 13.06
N ASN A 88 8.95 13.41 13.13
CA ASN A 88 9.34 14.42 14.13
C ASN A 88 10.87 14.67 14.19
N ASN A 89 11.52 14.77 13.03
CA ASN A 89 12.99 14.88 12.86
C ASN A 89 13.81 13.66 13.34
N ILE A 90 13.16 12.56 13.68
CA ILE A 90 13.82 11.30 14.03
C ILE A 90 13.90 10.43 12.77
N ALA A 91 15.14 10.14 12.35
CA ALA A 91 15.40 9.21 11.26
C ALA A 91 14.94 7.81 11.66
N THR A 92 14.16 7.18 10.79
CA THR A 92 13.69 5.80 10.91
C THR A 92 14.06 5.07 9.64
N VAL A 93 14.59 3.85 9.78
CA VAL A 93 14.83 2.99 8.64
C VAL A 93 13.87 1.81 8.70
N VAL A 94 13.27 1.51 7.56
CA VAL A 94 12.38 0.36 7.41
C VAL A 94 13.10 -0.66 6.54
N TYR A 95 13.35 -1.84 7.07
CA TYR A 95 13.95 -2.93 6.31
C TYR A 95 12.90 -3.92 5.86
N TYR A 96 12.89 -4.23 4.57
CA TYR A 96 12.09 -5.29 4.00
C TYR A 96 12.92 -6.58 3.91
N LEU A 97 12.48 -7.59 4.63
CA LEU A 97 13.11 -8.89 4.73
C LEU A 97 12.32 -9.93 3.95
N GLN A 98 12.96 -10.50 2.94
CA GLN A 98 12.44 -11.63 2.19
C GLN A 98 13.45 -12.77 2.25
N ASP A 99 13.08 -13.86 2.91
CA ASP A 99 13.90 -15.08 2.90
C ASP A 99 13.43 -16.03 1.80
N LYS A 100 14.36 -16.63 1.07
CA LYS A 100 14.07 -17.62 0.02
C LYS A 100 13.47 -18.89 0.58
N GLU A 101 13.81 -19.25 1.82
CA GLU A 101 13.28 -20.43 2.51
C GLU A 101 11.97 -20.12 3.27
N GLY A 102 11.54 -18.85 3.28
CA GLY A 102 10.28 -18.42 3.88
C GLY A 102 10.30 -18.27 5.41
N ILE A 103 11.47 -18.46 6.05
CA ILE A 103 11.65 -18.32 7.49
C ILE A 103 12.81 -17.37 7.78
N ILE A 104 12.58 -16.33 8.57
CA ILE A 104 13.61 -15.39 9.02
C ILE A 104 14.30 -15.93 10.27
N GLY A 105 15.62 -16.07 10.15
CA GLY A 105 16.49 -16.42 11.27
C GLY A 105 16.91 -15.23 12.13
N SER A 106 17.30 -15.51 13.36
CA SER A 106 17.80 -14.49 14.30
C SER A 106 19.05 -13.73 13.81
N GLU A 107 19.90 -14.37 12.99
CA GLU A 107 21.10 -13.74 12.41
C GLU A 107 20.75 -12.58 11.47
N SER A 108 19.71 -12.73 10.66
CA SER A 108 19.20 -11.68 9.76
C SER A 108 18.75 -10.45 10.55
N LEU A 109 18.10 -10.64 11.70
CA LEU A 109 17.71 -9.55 12.60
C LEU A 109 18.92 -8.81 13.16
N TYR A 110 19.95 -9.54 13.63
CA TYR A 110 21.16 -8.90 14.16
C TYR A 110 21.96 -8.18 13.06
N SER A 111 22.01 -8.73 11.85
CA SER A 111 22.65 -8.09 10.70
C SER A 111 22.02 -6.74 10.37
N ILE A 112 20.68 -6.69 10.28
CA ILE A 112 19.93 -5.44 10.06
C ILE A 112 20.18 -4.42 11.16
N VAL A 113 20.14 -4.87 12.40
CA VAL A 113 20.41 -4.00 13.54
C VAL A 113 21.84 -3.45 13.50
N GLY A 114 22.81 -4.26 13.09
CA GLY A 114 24.18 -3.83 12.82
C GLY A 114 24.25 -2.73 11.75
N LYS A 115 23.55 -2.91 10.63
CA LYS A 115 23.44 -1.91 9.55
C LYS A 115 22.82 -0.59 10.07
N ALA A 116 21.73 -0.67 10.83
CA ALA A 116 21.07 0.51 11.41
C ALA A 116 21.98 1.28 12.36
N ARG A 117 22.73 0.57 13.22
CA ARG A 117 23.72 1.17 14.13
C ARG A 117 24.86 1.85 13.39
N ALA A 118 25.38 1.24 12.33
CA ALA A 118 26.41 1.86 11.50
C ALA A 118 25.93 3.20 10.91
N LYS A 119 24.64 3.30 10.57
CA LYS A 119 23.98 4.54 10.13
C LYS A 119 23.60 5.50 11.27
N LYS A 120 23.88 5.15 12.53
CA LYS A 120 23.48 5.90 13.75
C LYS A 120 21.96 6.09 13.86
N ILE A 121 21.18 5.14 13.36
CA ILE A 121 19.71 5.14 13.42
C ILE A 121 19.26 4.24 14.57
N ASN A 122 18.48 4.81 15.49
CA ASN A 122 17.98 4.10 16.67
C ASN A 122 16.52 3.62 16.54
N HIS A 123 15.80 4.03 15.50
CA HIS A 123 14.42 3.62 15.23
C HIS A 123 14.38 2.78 13.96
N CYS A 124 13.91 1.54 14.10
CA CYS A 124 13.90 0.56 13.04
C CYS A 124 12.52 -0.09 12.94
N ILE A 125 12.04 -0.25 11.71
CA ILE A 125 10.87 -1.06 11.41
C ILE A 125 11.35 -2.23 10.55
N ILE A 126 11.08 -3.45 10.97
CA ILE A 126 11.35 -4.64 10.15
C ILE A 126 10.03 -5.12 9.59
N VAL A 127 9.97 -5.24 8.27
CA VAL A 127 8.81 -5.69 7.52
C VAL A 127 9.18 -6.99 6.85
N THR A 128 8.33 -8.01 6.94
CA THR A 128 8.59 -9.27 6.27
C THR A 128 7.31 -9.94 5.81
N THR A 129 7.37 -10.66 4.70
CA THR A 129 6.31 -11.59 4.28
C THR A 129 6.47 -12.98 4.89
N SER A 130 7.66 -13.28 5.40
CA SER A 130 8.08 -14.57 5.94
C SER A 130 7.73 -14.71 7.42
N ASP A 131 7.67 -15.95 7.91
CA ASP A 131 7.51 -16.19 9.34
C ASP A 131 8.88 -16.12 10.05
N PHE A 132 8.88 -15.92 11.37
CA PHE A 132 10.11 -15.91 12.16
C PHE A 132 10.38 -17.28 12.78
N ASP A 133 11.66 -17.64 12.90
CA ASP A 133 12.06 -18.81 13.68
C ASP A 133 11.75 -18.61 15.18
N SER A 134 11.81 -19.71 15.95
CA SER A 134 11.56 -19.67 17.40
C SER A 134 12.60 -18.87 18.18
N LYS A 135 13.80 -18.67 17.62
CA LYS A 135 14.91 -17.95 18.26
C LYS A 135 14.77 -16.43 18.12
N CYS A 136 14.05 -15.95 17.11
CA CYS A 136 13.83 -14.53 16.84
C CYS A 136 13.17 -13.82 18.03
N SER A 137 12.26 -14.47 18.77
CA SER A 137 11.64 -13.86 19.96
C SER A 137 12.67 -13.39 20.98
N ASN A 138 13.72 -14.19 21.24
CA ASN A 138 14.79 -13.83 22.14
C ASN A 138 15.71 -12.75 21.53
N ALA A 139 15.97 -12.82 20.22
CA ALA A 139 16.75 -11.81 19.52
C ALA A 139 16.09 -10.43 19.58
N ILE A 140 14.77 -10.36 19.32
CA ILE A 140 13.98 -9.12 19.39
C ILE A 140 14.04 -8.52 20.80
N LYS A 141 13.90 -9.34 21.84
CA LYS A 141 14.05 -8.89 23.24
C LYS A 141 15.44 -8.35 23.52
N SER A 142 16.48 -9.00 23.01
CA SER A 142 17.88 -8.56 23.15
C SER A 142 18.11 -7.21 22.44
N ILE A 143 17.63 -7.07 21.20
CA ILE A 143 17.74 -5.84 20.41
C ILE A 143 17.06 -4.67 21.12
N LYS A 144 15.83 -4.85 21.63
CA LYS A 144 15.11 -3.80 22.37
C LYS A 144 15.86 -3.37 23.64
N LYS A 145 16.45 -4.31 24.38
CA LYS A 145 17.30 -4.01 25.55
C LYS A 145 18.55 -3.20 25.20
N SER A 146 18.98 -3.25 23.95
CA SER A 146 20.18 -2.57 23.48
C SER A 146 19.97 -1.08 23.14
N GLY A 147 18.77 -0.56 23.35
CA GLY A 147 18.42 0.85 23.13
C GLY A 147 17.91 1.17 21.73
N ILE A 148 17.67 0.17 20.89
CA ILE A 148 17.04 0.33 19.58
C ILE A 148 15.54 0.17 19.74
N ASP A 149 14.78 1.17 19.30
CA ASP A 149 13.35 1.05 19.12
C ASP A 149 13.08 0.24 17.86
N LEU A 150 12.51 -0.96 18.05
CA LEU A 150 12.26 -1.92 16.99
C LEU A 150 10.76 -2.24 16.92
N LYS A 151 10.15 -1.88 15.80
CA LYS A 151 8.82 -2.36 15.39
C LYS A 151 8.97 -3.49 14.37
N ILE A 152 8.09 -4.49 14.46
CA ILE A 152 8.04 -5.59 13.51
C ILE A 152 6.65 -5.61 12.91
N ILE A 153 6.59 -5.73 11.59
CA ILE A 153 5.39 -5.88 10.79
C ILE A 153 5.55 -7.21 10.07
N ASP A 154 4.79 -8.21 10.52
CA ASP A 154 4.77 -9.52 9.90
C ASP A 154 3.91 -9.52 8.63
N GLY A 155 3.89 -10.65 7.91
CA GLY A 155 3.16 -10.75 6.65
C GLY A 155 1.65 -10.55 6.81
N ASN A 156 1.08 -10.90 7.97
CA ASN A 156 -0.35 -10.72 8.22
C ASN A 156 -0.69 -9.25 8.47
N GLU A 157 0.10 -8.57 9.30
CA GLU A 157 -0.04 -7.14 9.54
C GLU A 157 0.21 -6.34 8.26
N LEU A 158 1.23 -6.70 7.47
CA LEU A 158 1.52 -6.08 6.18
C LEU A 158 0.34 -6.23 5.20
N THR A 159 -0.24 -7.43 5.09
CA THR A 159 -1.42 -7.67 4.24
C THR A 159 -2.56 -6.73 4.63
N LYS A 160 -2.80 -6.59 5.93
CA LYS A 160 -3.87 -5.74 6.46
C LYS A 160 -3.62 -4.27 6.13
N LEU A 161 -2.40 -3.77 6.33
CA LEU A 161 -2.04 -2.38 6.06
C LEU A 161 -2.16 -2.02 4.58
N ILE A 162 -1.67 -2.89 3.69
CA ILE A 162 -1.79 -2.68 2.24
C ILE A 162 -3.26 -2.68 1.82
N ARG A 163 -4.06 -3.62 2.35
CA ARG A 163 -5.50 -3.67 2.06
C ARG A 163 -6.22 -2.40 2.51
N GLU A 164 -5.94 -1.91 3.70
CA GLU A 164 -6.51 -0.66 4.22
C GLU A 164 -6.11 0.54 3.34
N ASN A 165 -4.87 0.58 2.85
CA ASN A 165 -4.41 1.65 1.95
C ASN A 165 -5.15 1.60 0.60
N ILE A 166 -5.23 0.43 -0.03
CA ILE A 166 -5.94 0.22 -1.30
C ILE A 166 -7.43 0.58 -1.17
N GLU A 167 -8.10 0.15 -0.08
CA GLU A 167 -9.51 0.48 0.14
C GLU A 167 -9.75 1.99 0.20
N LYS A 168 -8.84 2.75 0.83
CA LYS A 168 -8.91 4.22 0.87
C LYS A 168 -8.72 4.86 -0.50
N GLN A 169 -7.77 4.38 -1.30
CA GLN A 169 -7.55 4.87 -2.66
C GLN A 169 -8.80 4.70 -3.52
N ILE A 170 -9.45 3.53 -3.45
CA ILE A 170 -10.70 3.26 -4.17
C ILE A 170 -11.84 4.18 -3.71
N LEU A 171 -11.96 4.45 -2.41
CA LEU A 171 -12.97 5.36 -1.89
C LEU A 171 -12.73 6.80 -2.37
N ALA A 172 -11.48 7.24 -2.45
CA ALA A 172 -11.14 8.57 -2.96
C ALA A 172 -11.47 8.71 -4.46
N GLU A 173 -11.20 7.68 -5.27
CA GLU A 173 -11.53 7.66 -6.70
C GLU A 173 -13.03 7.53 -6.97
N GLY A 174 -13.79 6.90 -6.07
CA GLY A 174 -15.24 6.75 -6.16
C GLY A 174 -16.06 7.98 -5.73
N VAL A 175 -15.42 9.05 -5.29
CA VAL A 175 -16.06 10.32 -4.85
C VAL A 175 -16.06 11.39 -5.97
N VAL A 176 -15.75 11.01 -7.21
CA VAL A 176 -15.84 11.91 -8.39
C VAL A 176 -17.06 11.57 -9.26
#